data_AF-A0AB36TTK6-F1
#
_entry.id   AF-A0AB36TTK6-F1
#
_cell.length_a   1.000
_cell.length_b   1.000
_cell.length_c   1.000
_cell.angle_alpha   90.00
_cell.angle_beta   90.00
_cell.angle_gamma   90.00
#
_symmetry.space_group_name_H-M   'P 1'
#
loop_
_entity.id
_entity.type
_entity.pdbx_description
1 polymer ?
#
loop_
_entity_poly.entity_id
_entity_poly.type
_entity_poly.pdbx_seq_one_letter_code
_entity_poly.pdbx_strand_id
1 'polypeptide(L)'
;MKIFDAHCDVLLQLWSAQGKRNFNDDSQLHITFEQLKRRKGSIQCFAIYVPETVAYENRFEAALQMVDIFYNEILSLSGVKFIQTKEDINMLKQDEVGAILTLEGCEAIGKEAMKLRLLYRLGVRSFGLTWNYANLLADGALETRRAGLTNFGKQVVQELNALHVWTDVSHLNERSFWDVIEIAKNPIASHSNCMKLCEHPRNLNDEQLKALIKKNGMIGVTFVPQFLTNENEANITDIVRHIEYICSLGGEYNIGFGSDFDGILETVVNVSAYRDYENVMNELCKHYSASTVERFLYENFVEHISF
;
A
#
# COMPACT_ATOMS: atom_id res chain seq x y z
N MET A 1 1.01 -19.25 7.27
CA MET A 1 0.51 -18.77 5.96
C MET A 1 1.48 -17.70 5.45
N LYS A 2 1.54 -17.50 4.14
CA LYS A 2 2.27 -16.38 3.51
C LYS A 2 1.50 -15.09 3.74
N ILE A 3 2.17 -13.95 3.59
CA ILE A 3 1.57 -12.62 3.71
C ILE A 3 1.91 -11.83 2.44
N PHE A 4 0.91 -11.17 1.87
CA PHE A 4 1.06 -10.12 0.88
C PHE A 4 0.62 -8.83 1.59
N ASP A 5 1.57 -7.96 1.85
CA ASP A 5 1.32 -6.64 2.44
C ASP A 5 1.60 -5.56 1.39
N ALA A 6 0.55 -4.82 1.05
CA ALA A 6 0.52 -3.87 -0.04
C ALA A 6 1.13 -2.50 0.29
N HIS A 7 1.54 -2.25 1.53
CA HIS A 7 2.11 -0.94 1.90
C HIS A 7 2.98 -0.97 3.17
N CYS A 8 4.22 -0.44 3.08
CA CYS A 8 5.04 -0.05 4.22
C CYS A 8 6.02 1.08 3.86
N ASP A 9 6.48 1.82 4.86
CA ASP A 9 7.29 3.05 4.72
C ASP A 9 8.77 2.87 5.11
N VAL A 10 9.29 1.65 5.02
CA VAL A 10 10.70 1.36 5.33
C VAL A 10 11.65 2.27 4.56
N LEU A 11 11.38 2.54 3.27
CA LEU A 11 12.26 3.37 2.45
C LEU A 11 12.34 4.80 2.99
N LEU A 12 11.24 5.37 3.48
CA LEU A 12 11.24 6.67 4.14
C LEU A 12 12.11 6.65 5.40
N GLN A 13 11.97 5.61 6.23
CA GLN A 13 12.74 5.49 7.47
C GLN A 13 14.24 5.37 7.21
N LEU A 14 14.65 4.57 6.25
CA LEU A 14 16.06 4.41 5.87
C LEU A 14 16.63 5.70 5.27
N TRP A 15 15.89 6.32 4.36
CA TRP A 15 16.28 7.58 3.71
C TRP A 15 16.46 8.71 4.73
N SER A 16 15.49 8.87 5.64
CA SER A 16 15.53 9.88 6.70
C SER A 16 16.66 9.64 7.71
N ALA A 17 17.01 8.38 7.94
CA ALA A 17 18.07 8.01 8.86
C ALA A 17 19.50 8.24 8.32
N GLN A 18 19.66 8.43 7.00
CA GLN A 18 20.95 8.69 6.34
C GLN A 18 22.02 7.65 6.73
N GLY A 19 21.68 6.36 6.61
CA GLY A 19 22.59 5.24 6.93
C GLY A 19 22.70 4.88 8.41
N LYS A 20 21.88 5.49 9.28
CA LYS A 20 21.84 5.16 10.73
C LYS A 20 20.84 4.06 11.09
N ARG A 21 20.03 3.61 10.14
CA ARG A 21 19.09 2.48 10.28
C ARG A 21 19.46 1.37 9.33
N ASN A 22 19.12 0.13 9.68
CA ASN A 22 19.40 -1.04 8.87
C ASN A 22 18.15 -1.91 8.75
N PHE A 23 17.70 -2.16 7.52
CA PHE A 23 16.52 -2.98 7.27
C PHE A 23 16.65 -4.44 7.75
N ASN A 24 17.88 -4.93 7.93
CA ASN A 24 18.10 -6.32 8.30
C ASN A 24 17.43 -6.69 9.63
N ASP A 25 17.67 -5.90 10.68
CA ASP A 25 17.31 -6.25 12.06
C ASP A 25 17.12 -5.06 13.02
N ASP A 26 17.04 -3.82 12.53
CA ASP A 26 16.84 -2.65 13.39
C ASP A 26 15.51 -2.73 14.16
N SER A 27 15.59 -2.69 15.49
CA SER A 27 14.43 -2.82 16.38
C SER A 27 13.52 -1.60 16.40
N GLN A 28 13.95 -0.47 15.83
CA GLN A 28 13.11 0.72 15.66
C GLN A 28 12.19 0.62 14.44
N LEU A 29 12.40 -0.36 13.56
CA LEU A 29 11.53 -0.59 12.41
C LEU A 29 10.39 -1.56 12.79
N HIS A 30 9.19 -1.24 12.32
CA HIS A 30 8.04 -2.14 12.44
C HIS A 30 8.22 -3.39 11.58
N ILE A 31 8.93 -3.29 10.46
CA ILE A 31 9.25 -4.43 9.59
C ILE A 31 10.75 -4.51 9.30
N THR A 32 11.31 -5.71 9.41
CA THR A 32 12.71 -5.99 9.08
C THR A 32 12.84 -7.24 8.21
N PHE A 33 13.96 -7.39 7.52
CA PHE A 33 14.24 -8.57 6.72
C PHE A 33 14.21 -9.87 7.55
N GLU A 34 14.79 -9.87 8.75
CA GLU A 34 14.76 -11.03 9.64
C GLU A 34 13.33 -11.43 10.06
N GLN A 35 12.39 -10.48 10.12
CA GLN A 35 10.98 -10.76 10.34
C GLN A 35 10.31 -11.33 9.08
N LEU A 36 10.54 -10.71 7.91
CA LEU A 36 10.01 -11.16 6.61
C LEU A 36 10.43 -12.59 6.28
N LYS A 37 11.72 -12.90 6.46
CA LYS A 37 12.31 -14.21 6.14
C LYS A 37 11.70 -15.36 6.93
N ARG A 38 11.20 -15.11 8.14
CA ARG A 38 10.46 -16.12 8.94
C ARG A 38 9.15 -16.53 8.28
N ARG A 39 8.57 -15.66 7.44
CA ARG A 39 7.33 -15.88 6.69
C ARG A 39 7.61 -16.12 5.20
N LYS A 40 8.66 -16.88 4.90
CA LYS A 40 8.85 -17.71 3.70
C LYS A 40 7.80 -17.59 2.58
N GLY A 41 8.16 -16.95 1.47
CA GLY A 41 7.32 -16.77 0.29
C GLY A 41 6.33 -15.61 0.40
N SER A 42 6.46 -14.75 1.42
CA SER A 42 5.68 -13.52 1.55
C SER A 42 6.16 -12.45 0.57
N ILE A 43 5.27 -11.51 0.26
CA ILE A 43 5.54 -10.37 -0.63
C ILE A 43 5.24 -9.08 0.14
N GLN A 44 6.15 -8.13 0.06
CA GLN A 44 5.99 -6.79 0.64
C GLN A 44 6.10 -5.74 -0.47
N CYS A 45 5.14 -4.81 -0.49
CA CYS A 45 5.27 -3.57 -1.23
C CYS A 45 6.00 -2.52 -0.37
N PHE A 46 7.03 -1.91 -0.95
CA PHE A 46 7.83 -0.86 -0.32
C PHE A 46 7.47 0.48 -0.96
N ALA A 47 6.95 1.41 -0.17
CA ALA A 47 6.50 2.70 -0.65
C ALA A 47 7.66 3.69 -0.76
N ILE A 48 7.77 4.33 -1.94
CA ILE A 48 8.49 5.58 -2.10
C ILE A 48 7.49 6.68 -1.71
N TYR A 49 7.72 7.29 -0.56
CA TYR A 49 6.94 8.44 -0.08
C TYR A 49 7.88 9.63 0.10
N VAL A 50 7.55 10.76 -0.52
CA VAL A 50 8.36 11.99 -0.41
C VAL A 50 7.65 13.00 0.49
N PRO A 51 8.16 13.27 1.71
CA PRO A 51 7.52 14.19 2.64
C PRO A 51 7.41 15.60 2.09
N GLU A 52 6.37 16.33 2.52
CA GLU A 52 6.14 17.72 2.11
C GLU A 52 7.25 18.69 2.51
N THR A 53 8.04 18.34 3.53
CA THR A 53 9.22 19.09 3.96
C THR A 53 10.32 19.12 2.90
N VAL A 54 10.29 18.20 1.92
CA VAL A 54 11.20 18.21 0.78
C VAL A 54 10.74 19.26 -0.25
N ALA A 55 11.63 20.21 -0.53
CA ALA A 55 11.43 21.25 -1.54
C ALA A 55 11.05 20.65 -2.90
N TYR A 56 10.12 21.28 -3.62
CA TYR A 56 9.49 20.75 -4.83
C TYR A 56 10.51 20.30 -5.89
N GLU A 57 11.57 21.09 -6.10
CA GLU A 57 12.66 20.82 -7.04
C GLU A 57 13.47 19.56 -6.70
N ASN A 58 13.52 19.17 -5.42
CA ASN A 58 14.30 18.03 -4.92
C ASN A 58 13.46 16.77 -4.75
N ARG A 59 12.13 16.82 -4.93
CA ARG A 59 11.25 15.66 -4.68
C ARG A 59 11.55 14.48 -5.59
N PHE A 60 11.90 14.74 -6.85
CA PHE A 60 12.29 13.65 -7.75
C PHE A 60 13.62 13.03 -7.36
N GLU A 61 14.59 13.82 -6.90
CA GLU A 61 15.86 13.30 -6.38
C GLU A 61 15.66 12.45 -5.13
N ALA A 62 14.82 12.91 -4.18
CA ALA A 62 14.48 12.11 -2.99
C ALA A 62 13.84 10.77 -3.36
N ALA A 63 12.90 10.76 -4.33
CA ALA A 63 12.33 9.52 -4.84
C ALA A 63 13.40 8.60 -5.45
N LEU A 64 14.35 9.13 -6.22
CA LEU A 64 15.46 8.35 -6.78
C LEU A 64 16.42 7.82 -5.69
N GLN A 65 16.64 8.57 -4.61
CA GLN A 65 17.43 8.10 -3.47
C GLN A 65 16.73 6.93 -2.75
N MET A 66 15.40 6.96 -2.62
CA MET A 66 14.64 5.81 -2.09
C MET A 66 14.65 4.60 -3.02
N VAL A 67 14.61 4.83 -4.35
CA VAL A 67 14.86 3.76 -5.33
C VAL A 67 16.26 3.17 -5.13
N ASP A 68 17.29 4.00 -4.99
CA ASP A 68 18.67 3.54 -4.77
C ASP A 68 18.79 2.68 -3.50
N ILE A 69 18.18 3.11 -2.39
CA ILE A 69 18.07 2.33 -1.14
C ILE A 69 17.36 1.00 -1.40
N PHE A 70 16.26 0.98 -2.14
CA PHE A 70 15.56 -0.26 -2.47
C PHE A 70 16.48 -1.26 -3.21
N TYR A 71 17.25 -0.81 -4.18
CA TYR A 71 18.17 -1.69 -4.92
C TYR A 71 19.40 -2.11 -4.09
N ASN A 72 20.02 -1.18 -3.36
CA ASN A 72 21.31 -1.40 -2.71
C ASN A 72 21.19 -1.97 -1.30
N GLU A 73 20.06 -1.77 -0.62
CA GLU A 73 19.85 -2.22 0.77
C GLU A 73 18.77 -3.30 0.90
N ILE A 74 17.70 -3.24 0.09
CA ILE A 74 16.60 -4.24 0.17
C ILE A 74 16.88 -5.42 -0.77
N LEU A 75 17.08 -5.17 -2.06
CA LEU A 75 17.30 -6.23 -3.06
C LEU A 75 18.67 -6.90 -2.97
N SER A 76 19.64 -6.26 -2.31
CA SER A 76 20.98 -6.83 -2.11
C SER A 76 21.00 -7.95 -1.06
N LEU A 77 19.94 -8.06 -0.24
CA LEU A 77 19.81 -9.09 0.78
C LEU A 77 19.54 -10.47 0.15
N SER A 78 20.29 -11.47 0.60
CA SER A 78 20.20 -12.83 0.08
C SER A 78 18.82 -13.45 0.35
N GLY A 79 18.10 -13.80 -0.72
CA GLY A 79 16.75 -14.36 -0.64
C GLY A 79 15.64 -13.35 -0.90
N VAL A 80 15.95 -12.06 -1.12
CA VAL A 80 14.98 -11.09 -1.62
C VAL A 80 14.92 -11.16 -3.15
N LYS A 81 13.71 -11.16 -3.71
CA LYS A 81 13.44 -11.17 -5.14
C LYS A 81 12.63 -9.95 -5.54
N PHE A 82 13.10 -9.27 -6.57
CA PHE A 82 12.34 -8.17 -7.12
C PHE A 82 11.16 -8.71 -7.93
N ILE A 83 9.96 -8.25 -7.59
CA ILE A 83 8.72 -8.65 -8.24
C ILE A 83 8.25 -7.49 -9.12
N GLN A 84 8.27 -7.73 -10.43
CA GLN A 84 7.86 -6.76 -11.45
C GLN A 84 6.74 -7.28 -12.33
N THR A 85 6.47 -8.58 -12.29
CA THR A 85 5.50 -9.30 -13.10
C THR A 85 4.85 -10.43 -12.30
N LYS A 86 3.71 -10.90 -12.76
CA LYS A 86 3.05 -12.11 -12.27
C LYS A 86 3.96 -13.34 -12.36
N GLU A 87 4.78 -13.43 -13.40
CA GLU A 87 5.77 -14.49 -13.57
C GLU A 87 6.81 -14.50 -12.43
N ASP A 88 7.28 -13.35 -11.98
CA ASP A 88 8.23 -13.27 -10.86
C ASP A 88 7.64 -13.88 -9.57
N ILE A 89 6.33 -13.68 -9.35
CA ILE A 89 5.62 -14.26 -8.20
C ILE A 89 5.51 -15.78 -8.33
N ASN A 90 5.22 -16.27 -9.54
CA ASN A 90 5.14 -17.70 -9.79
C ASN A 90 6.51 -18.39 -9.63
N MET A 91 7.60 -17.65 -9.85
CA MET A 91 8.97 -18.14 -9.64
C MET A 91 9.48 -17.96 -8.20
N LEU A 92 8.78 -17.18 -7.37
CA LEU A 92 9.18 -16.90 -5.99
C LEU A 92 9.17 -18.19 -5.16
N LYS A 93 10.33 -18.59 -4.66
CA LYS A 93 10.46 -19.81 -3.87
C LYS A 93 9.95 -19.61 -2.46
N GLN A 94 9.64 -20.72 -1.80
CA GLN A 94 9.18 -20.67 -0.41
C GLN A 94 10.23 -20.07 0.53
N ASP A 95 11.52 -20.23 0.29
CA ASP A 95 12.58 -19.66 1.15
C ASP A 95 12.97 -18.22 0.79
N GLU A 96 12.29 -17.60 -0.18
CA GLU A 96 12.53 -16.24 -0.65
C GLU A 96 11.45 -15.27 -0.15
N VAL A 97 11.72 -13.97 -0.28
CA VAL A 97 10.78 -12.88 0.00
C VAL A 97 10.65 -12.04 -1.27
N GLY A 98 9.42 -11.79 -1.70
CA GLY A 98 9.15 -10.89 -2.82
C GLY A 98 9.12 -9.44 -2.35
N ALA A 99 9.73 -8.56 -3.12
CA ALA A 99 9.71 -7.13 -2.91
C ALA A 99 9.12 -6.43 -4.13
N ILE A 100 8.07 -5.63 -3.95
CA ILE A 100 7.46 -4.79 -5.00
C ILE A 100 7.76 -3.33 -4.65
N LEU A 101 8.18 -2.54 -5.64
CA LEU A 101 8.40 -1.11 -5.45
C LEU A 101 7.12 -0.34 -5.82
N THR A 102 6.70 0.59 -4.96
CA THR A 102 5.48 1.38 -5.13
C THR A 102 5.77 2.87 -4.92
N LEU A 103 4.94 3.75 -5.46
CA LEU A 103 5.02 5.19 -5.24
C LEU A 103 3.77 5.67 -4.51
N GLU A 104 3.94 6.20 -3.31
CA GLU A 104 2.88 6.83 -2.53
C GLU A 104 2.93 8.34 -2.74
N GLY A 105 2.00 8.81 -3.57
CA GLY A 105 1.94 10.21 -3.95
C GLY A 105 2.83 10.54 -5.15
N CYS A 106 2.19 11.09 -6.19
CA CYS A 106 2.86 11.50 -7.42
C CYS A 106 3.48 12.91 -7.32
N GLU A 107 3.69 13.45 -6.12
CA GLU A 107 4.35 14.73 -5.89
C GLU A 107 5.76 14.74 -6.51
N ALA A 108 6.45 13.61 -6.48
CA ALA A 108 7.80 13.45 -7.03
C ALA A 108 7.87 13.61 -8.56
N ILE A 109 6.80 13.30 -9.30
CA ILE A 109 6.80 13.44 -10.76
C ILE A 109 6.52 14.88 -11.21
N GLY A 110 5.97 15.72 -10.33
CA GLY A 110 5.63 17.10 -10.63
C GLY A 110 4.74 17.23 -11.87
N LYS A 111 5.18 18.01 -12.87
CA LYS A 111 4.46 18.27 -14.13
C LYS A 111 4.94 17.43 -15.31
N GLU A 112 5.78 16.43 -15.07
CA GLU A 112 6.53 15.75 -16.13
C GLU A 112 6.19 14.26 -16.16
N ALA A 113 5.32 13.85 -17.10
CA ALA A 113 5.00 12.43 -17.33
C ALA A 113 6.24 11.56 -17.62
N MET A 114 7.33 12.18 -18.11
CA MET A 114 8.62 11.50 -18.28
C MET A 114 9.13 10.89 -16.96
N LYS A 115 8.99 11.60 -15.84
CA LYS A 115 9.40 11.13 -14.51
C LYS A 115 8.61 9.90 -14.06
N LEU A 116 7.31 9.85 -14.34
CA LEU A 116 6.47 8.66 -14.14
C LEU A 116 7.03 7.45 -14.90
N ARG A 117 7.32 7.62 -16.20
CA ARG A 117 7.89 6.55 -17.03
C ARG A 117 9.29 6.12 -16.56
N LEU A 118 10.09 7.02 -16.01
CA LEU A 118 11.38 6.66 -15.42
C LEU A 118 11.17 5.79 -14.17
N LEU A 119 10.29 6.18 -13.25
CA LEU A 119 9.99 5.38 -12.06
C LEU A 119 9.43 4.00 -12.43
N TYR A 120 8.56 3.92 -13.43
CA TYR A 120 8.09 2.63 -13.97
C TYR A 120 9.25 1.75 -14.49
N ARG A 121 10.19 2.34 -15.25
CA ARG A 121 11.38 1.62 -15.75
C ARG A 121 12.32 1.19 -14.64
N LEU A 122 12.43 1.99 -13.58
CA LEU A 122 13.13 1.65 -12.34
C LEU A 122 12.36 0.62 -11.49
N GLY A 123 11.15 0.25 -11.93
CA GLY A 123 10.44 -0.92 -11.47
C GLY A 123 9.28 -0.66 -10.50
N VAL A 124 8.83 0.60 -10.37
CA VAL A 124 7.59 0.92 -9.67
C VAL A 124 6.38 0.24 -10.35
N ARG A 125 5.50 -0.39 -9.57
CA ARG A 125 4.31 -1.13 -10.05
C ARG A 125 2.97 -0.72 -9.45
N SER A 126 2.98 0.18 -8.47
CA SER A 126 1.79 0.86 -7.96
C SER A 126 2.05 2.35 -7.86
N PHE A 127 1.08 3.17 -8.26
CA PHE A 127 1.17 4.62 -8.22
C PHE A 127 -0.04 5.21 -7.51
N GLY A 128 0.15 5.66 -6.27
CA GLY A 128 -0.77 6.52 -5.53
C GLY A 128 -0.71 7.93 -6.09
N LEU A 129 -1.86 8.49 -6.48
CA LEU A 129 -1.86 9.79 -7.16
C LEU A 129 -1.53 10.96 -6.23
N THR A 130 -1.87 10.86 -4.95
CA THR A 130 -1.62 11.89 -3.93
C THR A 130 -1.17 11.24 -2.63
N TRP A 131 -0.53 12.03 -1.76
CA TRP A 131 -0.67 11.82 -0.32
C TRP A 131 -1.90 12.61 0.19
N ASN A 132 -1.85 13.22 1.37
CA ASN A 132 -3.02 13.82 1.99
C ASN A 132 -3.54 15.12 1.35
N TYR A 133 -2.71 15.89 0.65
CA TYR A 133 -3.10 17.20 0.10
C TYR A 133 -3.10 17.23 -1.43
N ALA A 134 -3.51 18.36 -2.01
CA ALA A 134 -3.44 18.55 -3.45
C ALA A 134 -2.01 18.49 -3.98
N ASN A 135 -1.89 17.90 -5.16
CA ASN A 135 -0.73 18.07 -6.02
C ASN A 135 -1.18 18.44 -7.44
N LEU A 136 -0.28 18.36 -8.42
CA LEU A 136 -0.58 18.73 -9.81
C LEU A 136 -1.51 17.74 -10.53
N LEU A 137 -1.77 16.57 -9.95
CA LEU A 137 -2.59 15.51 -10.53
C LEU A 137 -3.99 15.49 -9.93
N ALA A 138 -4.11 15.60 -8.61
CA ALA A 138 -5.38 15.40 -7.92
C ALA A 138 -5.42 16.04 -6.54
N ASP A 139 -6.60 15.97 -5.92
CA ASP A 139 -6.83 16.36 -4.54
C ASP A 139 -6.82 15.14 -3.60
N GLY A 140 -5.96 15.19 -2.59
CA GLY A 140 -5.91 14.22 -1.50
C GLY A 140 -7.02 14.40 -0.46
N ALA A 141 -7.13 13.45 0.46
CA ALA A 141 -8.21 13.30 1.43
C ALA A 141 -8.39 14.49 2.38
N LEU A 142 -7.31 15.21 2.68
CA LEU A 142 -7.31 16.39 3.55
C LEU A 142 -7.37 17.70 2.76
N GLU A 143 -7.41 17.65 1.42
CA GLU A 143 -7.53 18.85 0.60
C GLU A 143 -8.96 19.42 0.63
N THR A 144 -9.07 20.67 1.07
CA THR A 144 -10.33 21.41 1.18
C THR A 144 -10.96 21.75 -0.16
N ARG A 145 -10.18 21.88 -1.24
CA ARG A 145 -10.65 22.17 -2.60
C ARG A 145 -11.66 21.15 -3.13
N ARG A 146 -11.49 19.86 -2.81
CA ARG A 146 -12.38 18.75 -3.18
C ARG A 146 -12.77 18.67 -4.67
N ALA A 147 -11.87 19.07 -5.57
CA ALA A 147 -12.16 19.17 -7.01
C ALA A 147 -12.07 17.84 -7.76
N GLY A 148 -11.06 17.02 -7.52
CA GLY A 148 -10.83 15.76 -8.25
C GLY A 148 -9.55 15.76 -9.07
N LEU A 149 -9.52 14.98 -10.16
CA LEU A 149 -8.37 14.91 -11.05
C LEU A 149 -8.25 16.17 -11.93
N THR A 150 -7.03 16.69 -12.03
CA THR A 150 -6.68 17.66 -13.08
C THR A 150 -6.62 16.99 -14.45
N ASN A 151 -6.57 17.78 -15.52
CA ASN A 151 -6.35 17.24 -16.87
C ASN A 151 -5.04 16.43 -16.97
N PHE A 152 -4.00 16.86 -16.26
CA PHE A 152 -2.74 16.14 -16.19
C PHE A 152 -2.88 14.84 -15.39
N GLY A 153 -3.60 14.86 -14.26
CA GLY A 153 -3.91 13.64 -13.50
C GLY A 153 -4.65 12.59 -14.33
N LYS A 154 -5.63 13.00 -15.14
CA LYS A 154 -6.34 12.10 -16.07
C LYS A 154 -5.41 11.48 -17.11
N GLN A 155 -4.46 12.24 -17.65
CA GLN A 155 -3.44 11.73 -18.57
C GLN A 155 -2.52 10.72 -17.87
N VAL A 156 -2.13 10.98 -16.62
CA VAL A 156 -1.33 10.04 -15.83
C VAL A 156 -2.07 8.72 -15.62
N VAL A 157 -3.36 8.75 -15.24
CA VAL A 157 -4.15 7.50 -15.08
C VAL A 157 -4.26 6.73 -16.41
N GLN A 158 -4.41 7.42 -17.54
CA GLN A 158 -4.37 6.79 -18.86
C GLN A 158 -3.02 6.16 -19.19
N GLU A 159 -1.92 6.78 -18.76
CA GLU A 159 -0.58 6.23 -18.92
C GLU A 159 -0.37 5.00 -18.03
N LEU A 160 -0.82 5.01 -16.78
CA LEU A 160 -0.82 3.84 -15.88
C LEU A 160 -1.60 2.66 -16.49
N ASN A 161 -2.75 2.94 -17.11
CA ASN A 161 -3.52 1.93 -17.84
C ASN A 161 -2.75 1.31 -19.01
N ALA A 162 -1.93 2.09 -19.73
CA ALA A 162 -1.12 1.61 -20.84
C ALA A 162 0.10 0.80 -20.35
N LEU A 163 0.57 1.09 -19.14
CA LEU A 163 1.66 0.37 -18.48
C LEU A 163 1.20 -0.89 -17.72
N HIS A 164 -0.12 -1.13 -17.64
CA HIS A 164 -0.71 -2.27 -16.94
C HIS A 164 -0.33 -2.35 -15.45
N VAL A 165 -0.11 -1.19 -14.81
CA VAL A 165 0.22 -1.10 -13.38
C VAL A 165 -0.99 -0.67 -12.55
N TRP A 166 -0.87 -0.77 -11.23
CA TRP A 166 -1.94 -0.34 -10.33
C TRP A 166 -2.03 1.18 -10.25
N THR A 167 -3.26 1.68 -10.27
CA THR A 167 -3.60 3.05 -9.87
C THR A 167 -4.15 3.00 -8.47
N ASP A 168 -3.39 3.50 -7.50
CA ASP A 168 -3.77 3.43 -6.10
C ASP A 168 -4.59 4.66 -5.69
N VAL A 169 -5.74 4.40 -5.09
CA VAL A 169 -6.73 5.39 -4.67
C VAL A 169 -6.65 5.72 -3.18
N SER A 170 -5.81 5.00 -2.43
CA SER A 170 -5.46 5.41 -1.08
C SER A 170 -4.95 6.86 -1.11
N HIS A 171 -5.31 7.62 -0.07
CA HIS A 171 -5.14 9.07 0.09
C HIS A 171 -5.97 9.98 -0.78
N LEU A 172 -6.66 9.52 -1.82
CA LEU A 172 -7.51 10.41 -2.60
C LEU A 172 -8.73 10.86 -1.80
N ASN A 173 -9.16 12.10 -2.02
CA ASN A 173 -10.52 12.45 -1.62
C ASN A 173 -11.55 11.73 -2.48
N GLU A 174 -12.81 11.81 -2.05
CA GLU A 174 -13.92 11.15 -2.72
C GLU A 174 -14.07 11.55 -4.20
N ARG A 175 -13.91 12.84 -4.56
CA ARG A 175 -14.09 13.26 -5.95
C ARG A 175 -12.97 12.75 -6.86
N SER A 176 -11.72 12.81 -6.39
CA SER A 176 -10.55 12.23 -7.06
C SER A 176 -10.70 10.72 -7.21
N PHE A 177 -11.19 10.03 -6.18
CA PHE A 177 -11.49 8.59 -6.24
C PHE A 177 -12.48 8.28 -7.36
N TRP A 178 -13.61 9.00 -7.45
CA TRP A 178 -14.62 8.74 -8.48
C TRP A 178 -14.10 8.99 -9.89
N ASP A 179 -13.35 10.07 -10.09
CA ASP A 179 -12.66 10.34 -11.36
C ASP A 179 -11.68 9.21 -11.74
N VAL A 180 -10.96 8.63 -10.77
CA VAL A 180 -10.09 7.47 -11.01
C VAL A 180 -10.89 6.22 -11.36
N ILE A 181 -11.96 5.90 -10.64
CA ILE A 181 -12.79 4.71 -10.91
C ILE A 181 -13.38 4.74 -12.32
N GLU A 182 -13.69 5.92 -12.86
CA GLU A 182 -14.16 6.08 -14.24
C GLU A 182 -13.08 5.71 -15.27
N ILE A 183 -11.81 6.04 -15.01
CA ILE A 183 -10.73 5.97 -16.01
C ILE A 183 -9.83 4.73 -15.83
N ALA A 184 -9.49 4.36 -14.60
CA ALA A 184 -8.55 3.30 -14.28
C ALA A 184 -9.07 1.91 -14.66
N LYS A 185 -8.15 1.10 -15.20
CA LYS A 185 -8.38 -0.32 -15.52
C LYS A 185 -8.05 -1.23 -14.34
N ASN A 186 -7.03 -0.89 -13.55
CA ASN A 186 -6.57 -1.67 -12.40
C ASN A 186 -6.51 -0.80 -11.13
N PRO A 187 -7.65 -0.27 -10.63
CA PRO A 187 -7.65 0.50 -9.39
C PRO A 187 -7.46 -0.42 -8.18
N ILE A 188 -6.70 0.05 -7.19
CA ILE A 188 -6.61 -0.58 -5.85
C ILE A 188 -6.72 0.51 -4.79
N ALA A 189 -7.07 0.14 -3.57
CA ALA A 189 -6.72 0.90 -2.37
C ALA A 189 -5.68 0.08 -1.60
N SER A 190 -4.41 0.49 -1.63
CA SER A 190 -3.33 -0.30 -1.01
C SER A 190 -3.44 -0.36 0.51
N HIS A 191 -3.91 0.70 1.16
CA HIS A 191 -4.05 0.79 2.62
C HIS A 191 -5.22 1.74 2.99
N SER A 192 -6.42 1.21 3.21
CA SER A 192 -7.61 2.00 3.57
C SER A 192 -8.66 1.14 4.29
N ASN A 193 -9.42 1.74 5.19
CA ASN A 193 -10.45 1.06 5.98
C ASN A 193 -11.87 1.58 5.64
N CYS A 194 -12.86 1.20 6.44
CA CYS A 194 -14.28 1.42 6.16
C CYS A 194 -14.84 2.63 6.92
N MET A 195 -15.33 3.63 6.21
CA MET A 195 -15.79 4.89 6.80
C MET A 195 -17.02 4.68 7.71
N LYS A 196 -17.84 3.67 7.41
CA LYS A 196 -19.00 3.31 8.21
C LYS A 196 -18.65 2.91 9.64
N LEU A 197 -17.48 2.32 9.86
CA LEU A 197 -17.02 1.84 11.17
C LEU A 197 -16.17 2.88 11.90
N CYS A 198 -15.40 3.68 11.16
CA CYS A 198 -14.59 4.76 11.69
C CYS A 198 -14.64 5.94 10.71
N GLU A 199 -15.30 7.03 11.12
CA GLU A 199 -15.49 8.23 10.29
C GLU A 199 -14.20 9.03 10.21
N HIS A 200 -13.33 8.62 9.29
CA HIS A 200 -12.05 9.26 9.01
C HIS A 200 -11.94 9.59 7.51
N PRO A 201 -11.43 10.76 7.09
CA PRO A 201 -11.34 11.14 5.67
C PRO A 201 -10.47 10.20 4.82
N ARG A 202 -9.60 9.40 5.45
CA ARG A 202 -8.81 8.35 4.78
C ARG A 202 -9.57 7.05 4.54
N ASN A 203 -10.73 6.85 5.18
CA ASN A 203 -11.53 5.66 5.00
C ASN A 203 -12.49 5.78 3.81
N LEU A 204 -12.80 4.63 3.22
CA LEU A 204 -13.68 4.52 2.07
C LEU A 204 -15.13 4.36 2.51
N ASN A 205 -16.04 5.13 1.92
CA ASN A 205 -17.47 4.93 2.12
C ASN A 205 -18.00 3.71 1.36
N ASP A 206 -19.22 3.27 1.69
CA ASP A 206 -19.83 2.06 1.14
C ASP A 206 -19.88 2.06 -0.40
N GLU A 207 -20.14 3.21 -1.02
CA GLU A 207 -20.22 3.32 -2.47
C GLU A 207 -18.83 3.22 -3.10
N GLN A 208 -17.80 3.79 -2.47
CA GLN A 208 -16.40 3.62 -2.90
C GLN A 208 -15.96 2.15 -2.79
N LEU A 209 -16.27 1.47 -1.67
CA LEU A 209 -15.96 0.05 -1.48
C LEU A 209 -16.64 -0.82 -2.54
N LYS A 210 -17.94 -0.64 -2.76
CA LYS A 210 -18.69 -1.36 -3.81
C LYS A 210 -18.15 -1.08 -5.21
N ALA A 211 -17.71 0.15 -5.48
CA ALA A 211 -17.14 0.52 -6.77
C ALA A 211 -15.80 -0.17 -7.03
N LEU A 212 -14.92 -0.25 -6.02
CA LEU A 212 -13.68 -1.03 -6.09
C LEU A 212 -13.97 -2.51 -6.33
N ILE A 213 -14.87 -3.12 -5.54
CA ILE A 213 -15.26 -4.53 -5.69
C ILE A 213 -15.80 -4.79 -7.11
N LYS A 214 -16.68 -3.93 -7.62
CA LYS A 214 -17.22 -4.04 -8.99
C LYS A 214 -16.15 -3.91 -10.08
N LYS A 215 -15.09 -3.14 -9.81
CA LYS A 215 -13.92 -2.99 -10.68
C LYS A 215 -12.87 -4.10 -10.49
N ASN A 216 -13.16 -5.08 -9.63
CA ASN A 216 -12.22 -6.12 -9.23
C ASN A 216 -10.92 -5.54 -8.63
N GLY A 217 -11.04 -4.41 -7.94
CA GLY A 217 -9.93 -3.75 -7.26
C GLY A 217 -9.70 -4.35 -5.87
N MET A 218 -8.45 -4.38 -5.44
CA MET A 218 -8.07 -4.82 -4.10
C MET A 218 -8.23 -3.71 -3.07
N ILE A 219 -8.56 -4.10 -1.84
CA ILE A 219 -8.68 -3.24 -0.66
C ILE A 219 -7.74 -3.83 0.40
N GLY A 220 -6.59 -3.18 0.61
CA GLY A 220 -5.68 -3.49 1.70
C GLY A 220 -6.18 -2.84 2.98
N VAL A 221 -6.60 -3.66 3.95
CA VAL A 221 -6.97 -3.20 5.28
C VAL A 221 -5.70 -2.78 6.02
N THR A 222 -5.70 -1.57 6.57
CA THR A 222 -4.54 -0.96 7.22
C THR A 222 -4.61 -0.96 8.73
N PHE A 223 -3.45 -0.94 9.38
CA PHE A 223 -3.30 -1.02 10.83
C PHE A 223 -3.16 0.35 11.49
N VAL A 224 -3.42 1.44 10.77
CA VAL A 224 -3.47 2.78 11.37
C VAL A 224 -4.59 2.85 12.42
N PRO A 225 -4.28 3.03 13.71
CA PRO A 225 -5.28 2.98 14.78
C PRO A 225 -6.43 3.96 14.57
N GLN A 226 -6.12 5.18 14.14
CA GLN A 226 -7.09 6.25 13.93
C GLN A 226 -8.03 6.01 12.73
N PHE A 227 -7.74 4.98 11.91
CA PHE A 227 -8.59 4.57 10.79
C PHE A 227 -9.43 3.33 11.12
N LEU A 228 -9.14 2.65 12.24
CA LEU A 228 -9.81 1.42 12.66
C LEU A 228 -10.94 1.67 13.67
N THR A 229 -10.80 2.72 14.48
CA THR A 229 -11.76 3.03 15.55
C THR A 229 -11.65 4.50 15.97
N ASN A 230 -12.75 5.04 16.50
CA ASN A 230 -12.77 6.34 17.18
C ASN A 230 -12.53 6.21 18.69
N GLU A 231 -12.35 4.98 19.18
CA GLU A 231 -11.97 4.72 20.57
C GLU A 231 -10.50 5.09 20.81
N ASN A 232 -10.12 5.28 22.06
CA ASN A 232 -8.76 5.70 22.42
C ASN A 232 -7.67 4.68 22.05
N GLU A 233 -8.03 3.40 21.89
CA GLU A 233 -7.07 2.32 21.65
C GLU A 233 -7.65 1.32 20.63
N ALA A 234 -6.92 1.12 19.53
CA ALA A 234 -7.28 0.14 18.49
C ALA A 234 -6.80 -1.27 18.87
N ASN A 235 -7.67 -2.26 18.66
CA ASN A 235 -7.43 -3.66 18.96
C ASN A 235 -7.49 -4.51 17.69
N ILE A 236 -6.93 -5.74 17.74
CA ILE A 236 -6.94 -6.67 16.60
C ILE A 236 -8.37 -6.95 16.11
N THR A 237 -9.34 -6.99 17.02
CA THR A 237 -10.75 -7.17 16.66
C THR A 237 -11.27 -6.04 15.78
N ASP A 238 -10.72 -4.82 15.87
CA ASP A 238 -11.11 -3.72 14.99
C ASP A 238 -10.70 -4.01 13.53
N ILE A 239 -9.52 -4.59 13.31
CA ILE A 239 -9.08 -5.07 11.99
C ILE A 239 -10.09 -6.11 11.46
N VAL A 240 -10.48 -7.08 12.29
CA VAL A 240 -11.44 -8.12 11.90
C VAL A 240 -12.81 -7.52 11.57
N ARG A 241 -13.31 -6.54 12.31
CA ARG A 241 -14.58 -5.86 12.01
C ARG A 241 -14.56 -5.19 10.63
N HIS A 242 -13.45 -4.56 10.26
CA HIS A 242 -13.29 -3.97 8.92
C HIS A 242 -13.32 -5.02 7.81
N ILE A 243 -12.63 -6.15 8.00
CA ILE A 243 -12.67 -7.29 7.08
C ILE A 243 -14.09 -7.85 6.95
N GLU A 244 -14.76 -8.13 8.07
CA GLU A 244 -16.15 -8.61 8.11
C GLU A 244 -17.11 -7.66 7.40
N TYR A 245 -16.91 -6.35 7.57
CA TYR A 245 -17.74 -5.34 6.90
C TYR A 245 -17.53 -5.35 5.38
N ILE A 246 -16.30 -5.44 4.89
CA ILE A 246 -16.03 -5.56 3.44
C ILE A 246 -16.61 -6.87 2.89
N CYS A 247 -16.49 -7.99 3.61
CA CYS A 247 -17.13 -9.26 3.26
C CYS A 247 -18.66 -9.11 3.14
N SER A 248 -19.31 -8.36 4.05
CA SER A 248 -20.75 -8.13 4.02
C SER A 248 -21.23 -7.35 2.78
N LEU A 249 -20.32 -6.62 2.12
CA LEU A 249 -20.57 -5.92 0.85
C LEU A 249 -20.26 -6.80 -0.37
N GLY A 250 -19.89 -8.07 -0.17
CA GLY A 250 -19.51 -9.02 -1.22
C GLY A 250 -18.03 -8.96 -1.63
N GLY A 251 -17.18 -8.33 -0.83
CA GLY A 251 -15.76 -8.10 -1.14
C GLY A 251 -14.79 -9.18 -0.66
N GLU A 252 -15.24 -10.40 -0.33
CA GLU A 252 -14.38 -11.48 0.21
C GLU A 252 -13.13 -11.75 -0.64
N TYR A 253 -13.25 -11.66 -1.97
CA TYR A 253 -12.15 -11.86 -2.91
C TYR A 253 -11.31 -10.61 -3.20
N ASN A 254 -11.69 -9.47 -2.63
CA ASN A 254 -11.07 -8.17 -2.85
C ASN A 254 -10.34 -7.65 -1.61
N ILE A 255 -10.21 -8.47 -0.56
CA ILE A 255 -9.55 -8.10 0.70
C ILE A 255 -8.10 -8.57 0.70
N GLY A 256 -7.21 -7.70 1.15
CA GLY A 256 -5.91 -8.09 1.67
C GLY A 256 -5.43 -7.12 2.75
N PHE A 257 -4.11 -7.01 2.93
CA PHE A 257 -3.52 -6.09 3.90
C PHE A 257 -2.61 -5.05 3.24
N GLY A 258 -2.59 -3.86 3.85
CA GLY A 258 -1.59 -2.81 3.62
C GLY A 258 -1.31 -2.17 4.96
N SER A 259 -0.35 -2.74 5.71
CA SER A 259 -0.25 -2.51 7.16
C SER A 259 -0.03 -1.05 7.53
N ASP A 260 0.68 -0.31 6.68
CA ASP A 260 1.24 1.01 7.01
C ASP A 260 2.32 0.94 8.10
N PHE A 261 2.98 -0.22 8.22
CA PHE A 261 4.17 -0.35 9.05
C PHE A 261 5.26 0.61 8.59
N ASP A 262 6.01 1.11 9.57
CA ASP A 262 6.96 2.22 9.45
C ASP A 262 6.40 3.58 8.97
N GLY A 263 5.09 3.68 8.67
CA GLY A 263 4.37 4.91 8.30
C GLY A 263 3.54 5.51 9.44
N ILE A 264 3.29 4.71 10.49
CA ILE A 264 2.46 5.05 11.65
C ILE A 264 3.27 5.42 12.89
N LEU A 265 2.69 6.27 13.74
CA LEU A 265 3.27 6.67 15.05
C LEU A 265 2.77 5.80 16.21
N GLU A 266 1.53 5.33 16.11
CA GLU A 266 0.87 4.48 17.10
C GLU A 266 0.52 3.16 16.44
N THR A 267 0.47 2.09 17.22
CA THR A 267 0.21 0.73 16.72
C THR A 267 -1.03 0.13 17.38
N VAL A 268 -1.63 -0.82 16.69
CA VAL A 268 -2.75 -1.61 17.22
C VAL A 268 -2.23 -2.49 18.35
N VAL A 269 -3.02 -2.65 19.41
CA VAL A 269 -2.67 -3.52 20.54
C VAL A 269 -2.35 -4.93 20.05
N ASN A 270 -1.19 -5.44 20.44
CA ASN A 270 -0.64 -6.74 20.01
C ASN A 270 -0.34 -6.86 18.50
N VAL A 271 -0.33 -5.77 17.74
CA VAL A 271 0.09 -5.72 16.33
C VAL A 271 0.97 -4.48 16.14
N SER A 272 2.21 -4.54 16.61
CA SER A 272 3.16 -3.41 16.56
C SER A 272 4.29 -3.60 15.56
N ALA A 273 4.45 -4.80 15.00
CA ALA A 273 5.45 -5.11 14.02
C ALA A 273 5.01 -6.25 13.10
N TYR A 274 5.72 -6.46 11.99
CA TYR A 274 5.40 -7.52 11.01
C TYR A 274 5.36 -8.91 11.65
N ARG A 275 6.21 -9.17 12.66
CA ARG A 275 6.18 -10.43 13.43
C ARG A 275 4.80 -10.73 14.05
N ASP A 276 4.01 -9.71 14.35
CA ASP A 276 2.73 -9.81 15.03
C ASP A 276 1.55 -10.08 14.08
N TYR A 277 1.78 -10.19 12.77
CA TYR A 277 0.79 -10.76 11.85
C TYR A 277 0.28 -12.13 12.32
N GLU A 278 1.07 -12.88 13.10
CA GLU A 278 0.61 -14.12 13.75
C GLU A 278 -0.65 -13.91 14.60
N ASN A 279 -0.73 -12.80 15.31
CA ASN A 279 -1.88 -12.49 16.14
C ASN A 279 -3.11 -12.16 15.27
N VAL A 280 -2.91 -11.45 14.16
CA VAL A 280 -3.97 -11.18 13.16
C VAL A 280 -4.47 -12.49 12.54
N MET A 281 -3.56 -13.39 12.15
CA MET A 281 -3.91 -14.71 11.61
C MET A 281 -4.72 -15.55 12.60
N ASN A 282 -4.26 -15.60 13.86
CA ASN A 282 -4.92 -16.36 14.91
C ASN A 282 -6.31 -15.78 15.23
N GLU A 283 -6.46 -14.46 15.21
CA GLU A 283 -7.76 -13.82 15.40
C GLU A 283 -8.71 -14.16 14.26
N LEU A 284 -8.29 -14.01 13.00
CA LEU A 284 -9.12 -14.34 11.84
C LEU A 284 -9.55 -15.81 11.80
N CYS A 285 -8.67 -16.74 12.20
CA CYS A 285 -8.99 -18.17 12.29
C CYS A 285 -10.10 -18.50 13.31
N LYS A 286 -10.48 -17.58 14.21
CA LYS A 286 -11.65 -17.76 15.08
C LYS A 286 -12.97 -17.52 14.33
N HIS A 287 -12.94 -16.75 13.24
CA HIS A 287 -14.11 -16.31 12.47
C HIS A 287 -14.22 -17.00 11.11
N TYR A 288 -13.09 -17.37 10.51
CA TYR A 288 -13.00 -17.87 9.14
C TYR A 288 -12.23 -19.19 9.07
N SER A 289 -12.48 -19.98 8.02
CA SER A 289 -11.68 -21.17 7.74
C SER A 289 -10.24 -20.79 7.39
N ALA A 290 -9.29 -21.69 7.66
CA ALA A 290 -7.88 -21.48 7.32
C ALA A 290 -7.65 -21.12 5.84
N SER A 291 -8.43 -21.72 4.92
CA SER A 291 -8.36 -21.41 3.49
C SER A 291 -8.80 -19.97 3.19
N THR A 292 -9.84 -19.47 3.85
CA THR A 292 -10.32 -18.10 3.67
C THR A 292 -9.32 -17.09 4.25
N VAL A 293 -8.73 -17.42 5.40
CA VAL A 293 -7.66 -16.61 6.01
C VAL A 293 -6.43 -16.54 5.10
N GLU A 294 -6.03 -17.65 4.47
CA GLU A 294 -4.93 -17.66 3.49
C GLU A 294 -5.23 -16.77 2.27
N ARG A 295 -6.49 -16.71 1.83
CA ARG A 295 -6.94 -15.78 0.78
C ARG A 295 -6.78 -14.32 1.16
N PHE A 296 -7.25 -13.95 2.35
CA PHE A 296 -7.10 -12.58 2.85
C PHE A 296 -5.62 -12.20 3.04
N LEU A 297 -4.79 -13.13 3.51
CA LEU A 297 -3.39 -12.83 3.76
C LEU A 297 -2.56 -12.73 2.48
N TYR A 298 -2.88 -13.48 1.42
CA TYR A 298 -1.97 -13.63 0.29
C TYR A 298 -2.67 -13.85 -1.05
N GLU A 299 -3.55 -14.86 -1.16
CA GLU A 299 -4.00 -15.32 -2.48
C GLU A 299 -4.81 -14.27 -3.24
N ASN A 300 -5.67 -13.52 -2.56
CA ASN A 300 -6.49 -12.49 -3.22
C ASN A 300 -5.59 -11.46 -3.93
N PHE A 301 -4.61 -10.87 -3.25
CA PHE A 301 -3.70 -9.92 -3.89
C PHE A 301 -2.93 -10.53 -5.05
N VAL A 302 -2.39 -11.73 -4.87
CA VAL A 302 -1.64 -12.41 -5.93
C VAL A 302 -2.53 -12.62 -7.15
N GLU A 303 -3.75 -13.14 -6.99
CA GLU A 303 -4.71 -13.35 -8.09
C GLU A 303 -5.07 -12.05 -8.84
N HIS A 304 -5.02 -10.89 -8.18
CA HIS A 304 -5.43 -9.58 -8.71
C HIS A 304 -4.26 -8.71 -9.24
N ILE A 305 -3.05 -9.24 -9.30
CA ILE A 305 -1.92 -8.54 -9.93
C ILE A 305 -2.15 -8.39 -11.43
N SER A 306 -1.95 -7.17 -11.91
CA SER A 306 -2.27 -6.76 -13.28
C SER A 306 -1.05 -6.66 -14.22
N PHE A 307 0.16 -6.79 -13.66
CA PHE A 307 1.45 -6.68 -14.34
C PHE A 307 2.23 -7.99 -14.27
#